data_AF-A0A1V9B866-F1
#
_entry.id   AF-A0A1V9B866-F1
#
_cell.length_a   1.000
_cell.length_b   1.000
_cell.length_c   1.000
_cell.angle_alpha   90.00
_cell.angle_beta   90.00
_cell.angle_gamma   90.00
#
_symmetry.space_group_name_H-M   'P 1'
#
loop_
_entity.id
_entity.type
_entity.pdbx_description
1 polymer ?
#
loop_
_entity_poly.entity_id
_entity_poly.type
_entity_poly.pdbx_seq_one_letter_code
_entity_poly.pdbx_strand_id
1 'polypeptide(L)' 'MRRRIGLFLWIAAAAAAFFLNLLGLMQLLPLWATMPLLFFSLLGLVAAWNRRHQFKGFPSKRMWL' A
#
# COMPACT_ATOMS: atom_id res chain seq x y z
N MET A 1 -15.79 -7.87 -2.34
CA MET A 1 -15.78 -6.71 -1.39
C MET A 1 -14.46 -6.55 -0.61
N ARG A 2 -13.88 -7.59 0.00
CA ARG A 2 -12.61 -7.50 0.80
C ARG A 2 -11.45 -6.73 0.13
N ARG A 3 -11.23 -6.91 -1.18
CA ARG A 3 -10.14 -6.21 -1.90
C ARG A 3 -10.35 -4.70 -2.03
N ARG A 4 -11.59 -4.24 -2.19
CA ARG A 4 -11.90 -2.79 -2.27
C ARG A 4 -11.68 -2.12 -0.92
N ILE A 5 -12.11 -2.78 0.17
CA ILE A 5 -11.89 -2.31 1.55
C ILE A 5 -10.39 -2.16 1.86
N GLY A 6 -9.57 -3.12 1.45
CA GLY A 6 -8.12 -3.04 1.59
C GLY A 6 -7.50 -1.85 0.84
N LEU A 7 -7.97 -1.56 -0.38
CA LEU A 7 -7.52 -0.39 -1.14
C LEU A 7 -7.92 0.92 -0.46
N PHE A 8 -9.16 1.04 0.03
CA PHE A 8 -9.60 2.23 0.75
C PHE A 8 -8.77 2.49 2.02
N LEU A 9 -8.40 1.44 2.76
CA LEU A 9 -7.51 1.54 3.91
C LEU A 9 -6.12 2.09 3.54
N TRP A 10 -5.50 1.57 2.47
CA TRP A 10 -4.20 2.07 2.01
C TRP A 10 -4.27 3.49 1.48
N ILE A 11 -5.36 3.88 0.81
CA ILE A 11 -5.58 5.26 0.36
C ILE A 11 -5.68 6.21 1.56
N ALA A 12 -6.47 5.84 2.58
CA ALA A 12 -6.60 6.63 3.80
C ALA A 12 -5.27 6.74 4.55
N ALA A 13 -4.50 5.65 4.65
CA ALA A 13 -3.17 5.67 5.23
C ALA A 13 -2.18 6.54 4.45
N ALA A 14 -2.25 6.55 3.12
CA ALA A 14 -1.40 7.39 2.27
C ALA A 14 -1.72 8.87 2.44
N ALA A 15 -3.02 9.20 2.50
CA ALA A 15 -3.48 10.55 2.78
C ALA A 15 -3.01 11.03 4.18
N ALA A 16 -3.19 10.21 5.21
CA ALA A 16 -2.74 10.55 6.57
C ALA A 16 -1.21 10.73 6.64
N ALA A 17 -0.43 9.84 6.01
CA ALA A 17 1.02 9.95 5.96
C ALA A 17 1.48 11.20 5.17
N PHE A 18 0.73 11.62 4.14
CA PHE A 18 0.98 12.87 3.42
C PHE A 18 0.83 14.10 4.31
N PHE A 19 -0.24 14.18 5.10
CA PHE A 19 -0.41 15.28 6.06
C PHE A 19 0.69 15.28 7.15
N LEU A 20 1.05 14.11 7.67
CA LEU A 20 2.17 13.96 8.62
C LEU A 20 3.51 14.39 8.00
N ASN A 21 3.73 14.08 6.72
CA ASN A 21 4.92 14.51 6.00
C ASN A 21 4.96 16.04 5.84
N LEU A 22 3.82 16.66 5.55
CA LEU A 22 3.69 18.12 5.49
C LEU A 22 4.02 18.77 6.84
N LEU A 23 3.57 18.20 7.95
CA LEU A 23 3.97 18.64 9.30
C LEU A 23 5.49 18.47 9.53
N GLY A 24 6.07 17.39 9.00
CA GLY A 24 7.52 17.18 9.03
C GLY A 24 8.29 18.24 8.24
N LEU A 25 7.77 18.65 7.08
CA LEU A 25 8.35 19.74 6.27
C LEU A 25 8.31 21.08 7.00
N MET A 26 7.27 21.31 7.82
CA MET A 26 7.15 22.48 8.69
C MET A 26 8.02 22.39 9.96
N GLN A 27 8.90 21.38 10.07
CA GLN A 27 9.76 21.12 11.24
C GLN A 27 8.99 20.82 12.55
N LEU A 28 7.69 20.52 12.50
CA LEU A 28 6.93 20.07 13.69
C LEU A 28 7.23 18.61 14.04
N LEU A 29 7.62 17.81 13.04
CA LEU A 29 7.95 16.40 13.20
C LEU A 29 9.30 16.10 12.52
N PRO A 30 10.05 15.09 12.98
CA PRO A 30 11.28 14.69 12.32
C PRO A 30 11.02 14.20 10.89
N LEU A 31 11.58 14.88 9.90
CA LEU A 31 11.43 14.54 8.48
C LEU A 31 11.90 13.11 8.17
N TRP A 32 12.95 12.66 8.88
CA TRP A 32 13.50 11.32 8.74
C TRP A 32 12.51 10.22 9.17
N ALA A 33 11.49 10.53 9.97
CA ALA A 33 10.46 9.57 10.37
C ALA A 33 9.23 9.65 9.45
N THR A 34 8.83 10.86 9.06
CA THR A 34 7.64 11.07 8.21
C THR A 34 7.88 10.67 6.75
N MET A 35 9.12 10.74 6.25
CA MET A 35 9.47 10.29 4.90
C MET A 35 9.38 8.77 4.70
N PRO A 36 10.00 7.92 5.55
CA PRO A 36 9.81 6.47 5.48
C PRO A 36 8.34 6.07 5.64
N LEU A 37 7.61 6.72 6.54
CA LEU A 37 6.19 6.45 6.76
C LEU A 37 5.36 6.67 5.47
N LEU A 38 5.59 7.80 4.81
CA LEU A 38 4.95 8.11 3.53
C LEU A 38 5.34 7.11 2.43
N PHE A 39 6.63 6.75 2.36
CA PHE A 39 7.14 5.76 1.41
C PHE A 39 6.46 4.40 1.58
N PHE A 40 6.41 3.86 2.80
CA PHE A 40 5.77 2.55 3.06
C PHE A 40 4.27 2.58 2.78
N SER A 41 3.60 3.70 3.06
CA SER A 41 2.18 3.85 2.79
C SER A 41 1.88 3.83 1.28
N LEU A 42 2.66 4.56 0.48
CA LEU A 42 2.61 4.53 -0.98
C LEU A 42 2.98 3.15 -1.54
N LEU A 43 4.03 2.51 -1.02
CA LEU A 43 4.44 1.17 -1.44
C LEU A 43 3.33 0.16 -1.17
N GLY A 44 2.71 0.21 0.00
CA GLY A 44 1.56 -0.63 0.36
C GLY A 44 0.36 -0.40 -0.56
N LEU A 45 0.07 0.86 -0.90
CA LEU A 45 -0.98 1.23 -1.85
C LEU A 45 -0.71 0.65 -3.24
N VAL A 46 0.50 0.82 -3.77
CA VAL A 46 0.91 0.28 -5.07
C VAL A 46 0.89 -1.25 -5.06
N ALA A 47 1.37 -1.89 -3.99
CA ALA A 47 1.33 -3.34 -3.85
C ALA A 47 -0.11 -3.88 -3.79
N ALA A 48 -1.00 -3.20 -3.07
CA ALA A 48 -2.42 -3.53 -3.00
C ALA A 48 -3.11 -3.36 -4.36
N TRP A 49 -2.74 -2.32 -5.11
CA TRP A 49 -3.21 -2.06 -6.47
C TRP A 49 -2.71 -3.12 -7.48
N ASN A 50 -1.42 -3.44 -7.43
CA ASN A 50 -0.75 -4.34 -8.37
C ASN A 50 -1.12 -5.82 -8.17
N ARG A 51 -1.69 -6.18 -7.01
CA ARG A 51 -2.23 -7.53 -6.71
C ARG A 51 -3.35 -8.00 -7.65
N ARG A 52 -3.78 -7.16 -8.60
CA ARG A 52 -4.74 -7.50 -9.65
C ARG A 52 -4.12 -8.24 -10.84
N HIS A 53 -2.83 -8.03 -11.13
CA HIS A 53 -2.13 -8.62 -12.28
C HIS A 53 -1.15 -9.75 -11.91
N GLN A 54 -1.27 -10.32 -10.71
CA GLN A 54 -0.43 -11.46 -10.33
C GLN A 54 -0.87 -12.73 -11.07
N PHE A 55 0.09 -13.38 -11.73
CA PHE A 55 -0.07 -14.71 -12.30
C PHE A 55 -0.58 -15.67 -11.23
N LYS A 56 -1.74 -16.28 -11.45
CA LYS A 56 -2.42 -17.14 -10.46
C LYS A 56 -1.87 -18.58 -10.41
N GLY A 57 -0.74 -18.84 -11.07
CA GLY A 57 -0.28 -20.21 -11.32
C GLY A 57 -1.08 -20.88 -12.44
N PHE A 58 -0.57 -21.98 -12.95
CA PHE A 58 -1.36 -22.87 -13.79
C PHE A 58 -2.37 -23.60 -12.89
N PRO A 59 -3.67 -23.69 -13.26
CA PRO A 59 -4.56 -24.60 -12.57
C PRO A 59 -3.97 -25.99 -12.76
N SER A 60 -3.47 -26.59 -11.68
CA SER A 60 -3.08 -28.00 -11.66
C SER A 60 -4.34 -28.79 -11.95
N LYS A 61 -4.64 -29.03 -13.24
CA LYS A 61 -5.45 -30.16 -13.63
C LYS A 61 -4.70 -31.35 -13.08
N ARG A 62 -5.17 -31.84 -11.94
CA ARG A 62 -4.83 -33.16 -11.42
C ARG A 62 -5.19 -34.11 -12.54
N MET A 63 -4.23 -34.41 -13.41
CA MET A 63 -4.30 -35.55 -14.30
C MET A 63 -4.25 -36.75 -13.37
N TRP A 64 -5.43 -37.22 -13.00
CA TRP A 64 -5.62 -38.57 -12.53
C TRP A 64 -5.23 -39.47 -13.70
N LEU A 65 -3.99 -39.94 -13.65
CA LEU A 65 -3.57 -41.18 -14.30
C LEU A 65 -4.02 -42.34 -13.41
#